data_AF-L0RD18-F1
#
_entry.id   AF-L0RD18-F1
#
_cell.length_a   1.000
_cell.length_b   1.000
_cell.length_c   1.000
_cell.angle_alpha   90.00
_cell.angle_beta   90.00
_cell.angle_gamma   90.00
#
_symmetry.space_group_name_H-M   'P 1'
#
loop_
_entity.id
_entity.type
_entity.pdbx_description
1 polymer ?
#
loop_
_entity_poly.entity_id
_entity_poly.type
_entity_poly.pdbx_seq_one_letter_code
_entity_poly.pdbx_strand_id
1 'polypeptide(L)'
;MKNYRISDLINGLEELLKKIAAACLIGMALLTGADIVSRGVFNTPIFGVEEIVAILAVMTTGLALGYAQSQKANIGVEFIYSKLSLQARCIVKGFTTLTSAILFSVVTWRLYLYGCTMREAEEVSMTLELPTDLIIFALAFGFGCFTLTLLKEFILLFTGEK
;
A
#
# COMPACT_ATOMS: atom_id res chain seq x y z
N MET A 1 -31.33 2.00 10.01
CA MET A 1 -30.76 0.66 10.26
C MET A 1 -29.89 0.09 9.12
N LYS A 2 -29.76 0.75 7.95
CA LYS A 2 -28.96 0.22 6.81
C LYS A 2 -27.46 0.61 6.85
N ASN A 3 -27.10 1.67 7.58
CA ASN A 3 -25.73 2.23 7.59
C ASN A 3 -24.72 1.44 8.44
N TYR A 4 -25.12 0.88 9.60
CA TYR A 4 -24.22 0.10 10.46
C TYR A 4 -23.56 -1.09 9.74
N ARG A 5 -24.29 -1.77 8.84
CA ARG A 5 -23.73 -2.91 8.10
C ARG A 5 -22.61 -2.53 7.14
N ILE A 6 -22.61 -1.30 6.61
CA ILE A 6 -21.59 -0.87 5.66
C ILE A 6 -20.31 -0.56 6.43
N SER A 7 -20.38 0.19 7.53
CA SER A 7 -19.21 0.48 8.38
C SER A 7 -18.60 -0.79 8.98
N ASP A 8 -19.40 -1.78 9.38
CA ASP A 8 -18.88 -3.05 9.89
C ASP A 8 -18.11 -3.86 8.83
N LEU A 9 -18.63 -3.95 7.59
CA LEU A 9 -17.92 -4.60 6.48
C LEU A 9 -16.61 -3.89 6.13
N ILE A 10 -16.64 -2.57 6.23
CA ILE A 10 -15.53 -1.68 5.96
C ILE A 10 -14.40 -1.87 6.98
N ASN A 11 -14.74 -1.97 8.26
CA ASN A 11 -13.80 -2.21 9.35
C ASN A 11 -13.20 -3.63 9.25
N GLY A 12 -14.03 -4.62 8.93
CA GLY A 12 -13.57 -5.99 8.71
C GLY A 12 -12.55 -6.11 7.57
N LEU A 13 -12.78 -5.39 6.47
CA LEU A 13 -11.84 -5.35 5.34
C LEU A 13 -10.52 -4.66 5.73
N GLU A 14 -10.58 -3.53 6.44
CA GLU A 14 -9.37 -2.83 6.89
C GLU A 14 -8.53 -3.67 7.86
N GLU A 15 -9.19 -4.37 8.78
CA GLU A 15 -8.52 -5.26 9.71
C GLU A 15 -7.86 -6.45 8.99
N LEU A 16 -8.52 -6.99 7.96
CA LEU A 16 -7.96 -8.05 7.13
C LEU A 16 -6.76 -7.54 6.31
N LEU A 17 -6.87 -6.39 5.66
CA LEU A 17 -5.76 -5.77 4.92
C LEU A 17 -4.58 -5.46 5.84
N LYS A 18 -4.84 -4.98 7.07
CA LYS A 18 -3.81 -4.73 8.09
C LYS A 18 -3.10 -6.02 8.51
N LYS A 19 -3.84 -7.12 8.73
CA LYS A 19 -3.25 -8.41 9.07
C LYS A 19 -2.39 -8.95 7.94
N ILE A 20 -2.83 -8.81 6.69
CA ILE A 20 -2.04 -9.20 5.51
C ILE A 20 -0.78 -8.33 5.41
N ALA A 21 -0.90 -7.01 5.57
CA ALA A 21 0.26 -6.10 5.55
C ALA A 21 1.29 -6.46 6.63
N ALA A 22 0.81 -6.74 7.86
CA ALA A 22 1.68 -7.14 8.97
C ALA A 22 2.36 -8.49 8.69
N ALA A 23 1.64 -9.46 8.11
CA ALA A 23 2.22 -10.75 7.73
C ALA A 23 3.29 -10.57 6.63
N CYS A 24 3.04 -9.74 5.61
CA CYS A 24 4.01 -9.41 4.58
C CYS A 24 5.25 -8.72 5.17
N LEU A 25 5.08 -7.79 6.12
CA LEU A 25 6.18 -7.09 6.78
C LEU A 25 7.05 -8.05 7.60
N ILE A 26 6.42 -8.93 8.38
CA ILE A 26 7.12 -9.94 9.18
C ILE A 26 7.86 -10.91 8.26
N GLY A 27 7.21 -11.38 7.20
CA GLY A 27 7.82 -12.26 6.20
C GLY A 27 9.03 -11.60 5.55
N MET A 28 8.93 -10.32 5.19
CA MET A 28 10.04 -9.54 4.65
C MET A 28 11.20 -9.45 5.64
N ALA A 29 10.92 -9.10 6.90
CA ALA A 29 11.95 -8.95 7.93
C ALA A 29 12.66 -10.28 8.24
N LEU A 30 11.92 -11.39 8.31
CA LEU A 30 12.49 -12.73 8.51
C LEU A 30 13.36 -13.15 7.33
N LEU A 31 12.89 -12.89 6.11
CA LEU A 31 13.59 -13.26 4.90
C LEU A 31 14.88 -12.45 4.72
N THR A 32 14.85 -11.14 4.94
CA THR A 32 16.04 -10.28 4.95
C THR A 32 17.00 -10.66 6.09
N GLY A 33 16.47 -10.97 7.27
CA GLY A 33 17.28 -11.43 8.40
C GLY A 33 17.98 -12.76 8.11
N ALA A 34 17.27 -13.71 7.50
CA ALA A 34 17.82 -14.99 7.07
C ALA A 34 18.92 -14.78 6.00
N ASP A 35 18.73 -13.86 5.06
CA ASP A 35 19.75 -13.53 4.06
C ASP A 35 21.03 -12.95 4.68
N ILE A 36 20.88 -12.00 5.61
CA ILE A 36 22.03 -11.40 6.31
C ILE A 36 22.81 -12.48 7.08
N VAL A 37 22.10 -13.38 7.79
CA VAL A 37 22.74 -14.50 8.50
C VAL A 37 23.39 -15.46 7.52
N SER A 38 22.73 -15.78 6.40
CA SER A 38 23.27 -16.67 5.37
C SER A 38 24.56 -16.12 4.76
N ARG A 39 24.59 -14.83 4.41
CA ARG A 39 25.79 -14.13 3.93
C ARG A 39 26.88 -14.10 4.99
N GLY A 40 26.53 -13.83 6.25
CA GLY A 40 27.51 -13.70 7.33
C GLY A 40 28.14 -15.03 7.79
N VAL A 41 27.38 -16.12 7.79
CA VAL A 41 27.84 -17.42 8.31
C VAL A 41 28.29 -18.36 7.20
N PHE A 42 27.56 -18.40 6.08
CA PHE A 42 27.80 -19.35 5.00
C PHE A 42 28.49 -18.71 3.79
N ASN A 43 28.68 -17.38 3.77
CA ASN A 43 29.21 -16.62 2.62
C ASN A 43 28.42 -16.83 1.32
N THR A 44 27.19 -17.34 1.43
CA THR A 44 26.29 -17.62 0.31
C THR A 44 25.00 -16.80 0.50
N PRO A 45 24.72 -15.82 -0.37
CA PRO A 45 23.45 -15.10 -0.33
C PRO A 45 22.29 -16.05 -0.69
N ILE A 46 21.11 -15.76 -0.14
CA ILE A 46 19.89 -16.47 -0.53
C ILE A 46 19.46 -15.95 -1.91
N PHE A 47 19.41 -16.87 -2.88
CA PHE A 47 19.05 -16.55 -4.26
C PHE A 47 17.60 -16.03 -4.33
N GLY A 48 17.39 -14.84 -4.90
CA GLY A 48 16.06 -14.25 -5.10
C GLY A 48 15.46 -13.50 -3.92
N VAL A 49 16.22 -13.33 -2.84
CA VAL A 49 15.75 -12.59 -1.66
C VAL A 49 15.35 -11.17 -2.01
N GLU A 50 16.11 -10.46 -2.84
CA GLU A 50 15.88 -9.05 -3.17
C GLU A 50 14.52 -8.84 -3.85
N GLU A 51 14.15 -9.75 -4.75
CA GLU A 51 12.90 -9.66 -5.52
C GLU A 51 11.68 -10.02 -4.66
N ILE A 52 11.80 -11.05 -3.83
CA ILE A 52 10.73 -11.42 -2.88
C ILE A 52 10.54 -10.32 -1.84
N VAL A 53 11.64 -9.75 -1.34
CA VAL A 53 11.61 -8.59 -0.42
C VAL A 53 10.97 -7.38 -1.10
N ALA A 54 11.28 -7.10 -2.37
CA ALA A 54 10.64 -6.03 -3.12
C ALA A 54 9.11 -6.22 -3.24
N ILE A 55 8.65 -7.43 -3.60
CA ILE A 55 7.21 -7.74 -3.67
C ILE A 55 6.56 -7.57 -2.29
N LEU A 56 7.17 -8.10 -1.23
CA LEU A 56 6.63 -8.02 0.13
C LEU A 56 6.64 -6.58 0.65
N ALA A 57 7.65 -5.77 0.36
CA ALA A 57 7.72 -4.36 0.72
C ALA A 57 6.61 -3.56 0.06
N VAL A 58 6.36 -3.85 -1.22
CA VAL A 58 5.31 -3.23 -2.02
C VAL A 58 3.92 -3.60 -1.52
N MET A 59 3.66 -4.88 -1.25
CA MET A 59 2.41 -5.34 -0.65
C MET A 59 2.21 -4.71 0.73
N THR A 60 3.25 -4.73 1.56
CA THR A 60 3.23 -4.11 2.89
C THR A 60 2.92 -2.63 2.80
N THR A 61 3.59 -1.88 1.93
CA THR A 61 3.37 -0.44 1.78
C THR A 61 1.99 -0.15 1.21
N GLY A 62 1.56 -0.76 0.11
CA GLY A 62 0.22 -0.53 -0.45
C GLY A 62 -0.92 -0.84 0.55
N LEU A 63 -0.79 -1.93 1.30
CA LEU A 63 -1.80 -2.37 2.27
C LEU A 63 -1.72 -1.58 3.59
N ALA A 64 -0.52 -1.28 4.08
CA ALA A 64 -0.32 -0.55 5.34
C ALA A 64 -0.50 0.95 5.17
N LEU A 65 -0.26 1.53 4.00
CA LEU A 65 -0.36 2.97 3.76
C LEU A 65 -1.81 3.45 3.88
N GLY A 66 -2.80 2.60 3.55
CA GLY A 66 -4.23 2.84 3.83
C GLY A 66 -4.50 3.02 5.32
N TYR A 67 -3.95 2.11 6.12
CA TYR A 67 -4.04 2.18 7.57
C TYR A 67 -3.19 3.32 8.18
N ALA A 68 -2.03 3.62 7.62
CA ALA A 68 -1.14 4.68 8.09
C ALA A 68 -1.69 6.09 7.78
N GLN A 69 -2.38 6.26 6.64
CA GLN A 69 -3.15 7.47 6.35
C GLN A 69 -4.25 7.69 7.40
N SER A 70 -4.97 6.62 7.75
CA SER A 70 -5.95 6.64 8.85
C SER A 70 -5.31 6.99 10.20
N GLN A 71 -4.08 6.51 10.47
CA GLN A 71 -3.28 6.78 11.67
C GLN A 71 -2.31 7.98 11.54
N LYS A 72 -2.73 9.07 10.86
CA LYS A 72 -2.24 10.46 11.06
C LYS A 72 -0.74 10.63 11.36
N ALA A 73 0.12 10.32 10.40
CA ALA A 73 1.58 10.43 10.58
C ALA A 73 2.18 11.87 10.52
N ASN A 74 1.38 12.93 10.41
CA ASN A 74 1.89 14.31 10.24
C ASN A 74 1.80 15.13 11.53
N ILE A 75 2.73 14.91 12.47
CA ILE A 75 2.83 15.59 13.77
C ILE A 75 2.86 17.13 13.62
N GLY A 76 3.50 17.66 12.58
CA GLY A 76 3.59 19.11 12.33
C GLY A 76 2.30 19.74 11.80
N VAL A 77 1.51 18.99 11.01
CA VAL A 77 0.24 19.50 10.47
C VAL A 77 -0.83 19.49 11.55
N GLU A 78 -0.80 18.54 12.49
CA GLU A 78 -1.82 18.38 13.52
C GLU A 78 -1.94 19.56 14.50
N PHE A 79 -0.87 20.33 14.73
CA PHE A 79 -0.94 21.56 15.53
C PHE A 79 -1.78 22.65 14.85
N ILE A 80 -1.67 22.79 13.53
CA ILE A 80 -2.49 23.72 12.74
C ILE A 80 -3.89 23.12 12.52
N TYR A 81 -3.96 21.81 12.30
CA TYR A 81 -5.20 21.05 12.08
C TYR A 81 -6.13 21.02 13.31
N SER A 82 -5.56 21.00 14.52
CA SER A 82 -6.32 21.06 15.78
C SER A 82 -6.87 22.45 16.09
N LYS A 83 -6.29 23.50 15.48
CA LYS A 83 -6.80 24.88 15.58
C LYS A 83 -7.84 25.24 14.50
N LEU A 84 -8.02 24.38 13.49
CA LEU A 84 -9.00 24.58 12.44
C LEU A 84 -10.40 24.19 12.89
N SER A 85 -11.41 24.92 12.39
CA SER A 85 -12.82 24.59 12.64
C SER A 85 -13.18 23.24 12.02
N LEU A 86 -14.20 22.58 12.57
CA LEU A 86 -14.64 21.25 12.14
C LEU A 86 -14.92 21.17 10.63
N GLN A 87 -15.42 22.25 10.04
CA GLN A 87 -15.70 22.37 8.61
C GLN A 87 -14.42 22.46 7.78
N ALA A 88 -13.46 23.30 8.19
CA ALA A 88 -12.19 23.43 7.48
C ALA A 88 -11.37 22.13 7.54
N ARG A 89 -11.42 21.42 8.68
CA ARG A 89 -10.82 20.09 8.83
C ARG A 89 -11.39 19.09 7.84
N CYS A 90 -12.71 19.09 7.65
CA CYS A 90 -13.40 18.19 6.73
C CYS A 90 -13.02 18.50 5.26
N ILE A 91 -12.97 19.79 4.89
CA ILE A 91 -12.58 20.21 3.53
C ILE A 91 -11.16 19.79 3.21
N VAL A 92 -10.20 20.06 4.10
CA VAL A 92 -8.81 19.71 3.86
C VAL A 92 -8.64 18.18 3.78
N LYS A 93 -9.32 17.42 4.65
CA LYS A 93 -9.29 15.96 4.59
C LYS A 93 -9.84 15.46 3.25
N GLY A 94 -10.99 15.97 2.81
CA GLY A 94 -11.60 15.59 1.54
C GLY A 94 -10.72 15.89 0.34
N PHE A 95 -10.09 17.06 0.33
CA PHE A 95 -9.15 17.45 -0.71
C PHE A 95 -7.93 16.52 -0.74
N THR A 96 -7.28 16.29 0.41
CA THR A 96 -6.11 15.39 0.50
C THR A 96 -6.44 13.96 0.08
N THR A 97 -7.56 13.42 0.52
CA THR A 97 -7.99 12.06 0.14
C THR A 97 -8.29 11.98 -1.36
N LEU A 98 -8.96 12.98 -1.93
CA LEU A 98 -9.27 13.03 -3.37
C LEU A 98 -8.01 13.13 -4.22
N THR A 99 -7.09 14.05 -3.89
CA THR A 99 -5.83 14.21 -4.61
C THR A 99 -4.99 12.94 -4.54
N SER A 100 -4.93 12.30 -3.36
CA SER A 100 -4.25 11.03 -3.19
C SER A 100 -4.89 9.93 -4.05
N ALA A 101 -6.23 9.81 -4.04
CA ALA A 101 -6.93 8.80 -4.83
C ALA A 101 -6.64 8.96 -6.34
N ILE A 102 -6.65 10.19 -6.85
CA ILE A 102 -6.33 10.49 -8.26
C ILE A 102 -4.88 10.11 -8.56
N LEU A 103 -3.93 10.56 -7.74
CA LEU A 103 -2.51 10.29 -7.94
C LEU A 103 -2.23 8.79 -7.99
N PHE A 104 -2.71 8.04 -7.00
CA PHE A 104 -2.48 6.60 -6.93
C PHE A 104 -3.25 5.81 -8.00
N SER A 105 -4.40 6.31 -8.47
CA SER A 105 -5.06 5.75 -9.67
C SER A 105 -4.18 5.87 -10.90
N VAL A 106 -3.57 7.05 -11.13
CA VAL A 106 -2.67 7.28 -12.27
C VAL A 106 -1.42 6.42 -12.16
N VAL A 107 -0.83 6.31 -10.97
CA VAL A 107 0.33 5.45 -10.72
C VAL A 107 0.00 3.99 -10.99
N THR A 108 -1.13 3.50 -10.49
CA THR A 108 -1.61 2.13 -10.74
C THR A 108 -1.77 1.85 -12.23
N TRP A 109 -2.41 2.78 -12.96
CA TRP A 109 -2.59 2.66 -14.41
C TRP A 109 -1.26 2.65 -15.17
N ARG A 110 -0.33 3.53 -14.80
CA ARG A 110 1.01 3.59 -15.41
C ARG A 110 1.81 2.33 -15.15
N LEU A 111 1.74 1.79 -13.94
CA LEU A 111 2.40 0.54 -13.59
C LEU A 111 1.83 -0.65 -14.35
N TYR A 112 0.52 -0.70 -14.54
CA TYR A 112 -0.10 -1.74 -15.36
C TYR A 112 0.39 -1.69 -16.81
N LEU A 113 0.41 -0.50 -17.43
CA LEU A 113 0.95 -0.34 -18.78
C LEU A 113 2.43 -0.69 -18.86
N TYR A 114 3.22 -0.27 -17.87
CA TYR A 114 4.65 -0.60 -17.79
C TYR A 114 4.88 -2.11 -17.64
N GLY A 115 4.06 -2.80 -16.85
CA GLY A 115 4.08 -4.26 -16.74
C GLY A 115 3.79 -4.95 -18.06
N CYS A 116 2.82 -4.45 -18.84
CA CYS A 116 2.56 -4.96 -20.18
C CYS A 116 3.75 -4.75 -21.13
N THR A 117 4.37 -3.57 -21.12
CA THR A 117 5.57 -3.31 -21.94
C THR A 117 6.74 -4.20 -21.54
N MET A 118 6.94 -4.44 -20.25
CA MET A 118 8.00 -5.33 -19.75
C MET A 118 7.75 -6.79 -20.09
N ARG A 119 6.48 -7.21 -20.13
CA ARG A 119 6.09 -8.54 -20.60
C ARG A 119 6.38 -8.74 -22.08
N GLU A 120 6.18 -7.70 -22.90
CA GLU A 120 6.53 -7.73 -24.34
C GLU A 120 8.05 -7.70 -24.58
N ALA A 121 8.82 -7.12 -23.67
CA ALA A 121 10.27 -7.05 -23.75
C ALA A 121 10.99 -8.32 -23.26
N GLU A 122 10.27 -9.30 -22.70
CA GLU A 122 10.82 -10.49 -22.04
C GLU A 122 11.92 -10.17 -21.02
N GLU A 123 11.85 -9.00 -20.36
CA GLU A 123 12.86 -8.60 -19.40
C GLU A 123 12.69 -9.40 -18.10
N VAL A 124 13.67 -10.26 -17.84
CA VAL A 124 13.79 -11.05 -16.63
C VAL A 124 14.73 -10.38 -15.64
N SER A 125 14.46 -10.55 -14.35
CA SER A 125 15.33 -10.08 -13.28
C SER A 125 16.74 -10.65 -13.42
N MET A 126 17.78 -9.86 -13.18
CA MET A 126 19.18 -10.29 -13.35
C MET A 126 19.63 -11.42 -12.41
N THR A 127 18.86 -11.72 -11.35
CA THR A 127 19.23 -12.72 -10.35
C THR A 127 18.42 -13.99 -10.53
N LEU A 128 17.08 -13.95 -10.41
CA LEU A 128 16.25 -15.16 -10.43
C LEU A 128 15.66 -15.51 -11.80
N GLU A 129 15.98 -14.72 -12.82
CA GLU A 129 15.29 -14.74 -14.12
C GLU A 129 13.75 -14.68 -13.97
N LEU A 130 13.26 -14.08 -12.89
CA LEU A 130 11.83 -13.89 -12.71
C LEU A 130 11.34 -12.85 -13.73
N PRO A 131 10.19 -13.10 -14.36
CA PRO A 131 9.57 -12.12 -15.24
C PRO A 131 9.33 -10.82 -14.46
N THR A 132 10.01 -9.73 -14.84
CA THR A 132 9.97 -8.44 -14.11
C THR A 132 8.56 -7.85 -14.13
N ASP A 133 7.77 -8.21 -15.16
CA ASP A 133 6.35 -7.91 -15.27
C ASP A 133 5.55 -8.44 -14.06
N LEU A 134 5.89 -9.59 -13.49
CA LEU A 134 5.19 -10.16 -12.34
C LEU A 134 5.32 -9.29 -11.08
N ILE A 135 6.51 -8.71 -10.85
CA ILE A 135 6.78 -7.76 -9.76
C ILE A 135 6.01 -6.47 -10.00
N ILE A 136 6.04 -5.96 -11.24
CA ILE A 136 5.35 -4.72 -11.62
C ILE A 136 3.82 -4.88 -11.52
N PHE A 137 3.27 -6.04 -11.87
CA PHE A 137 1.85 -6.34 -11.70
C PHE A 137 1.46 -6.46 -10.23
N ALA A 138 2.30 -7.07 -9.38
CA ALA A 138 2.07 -7.09 -7.93
C ALA A 138 2.07 -5.67 -7.34
N LEU A 139 2.94 -4.78 -7.84
CA LEU A 139 2.98 -3.36 -7.49
C LEU A 139 1.74 -2.60 -7.95
N ALA A 140 1.30 -2.82 -9.19
CA ALA A 140 0.06 -2.26 -9.70
C ALA A 140 -1.14 -2.72 -8.85
N PHE A 141 -1.19 -4.00 -8.47
CA PHE A 141 -2.25 -4.53 -7.61
C PHE A 141 -2.26 -3.89 -6.22
N GLY A 142 -1.10 -3.79 -5.57
CA GLY A 142 -0.98 -3.15 -4.25
C GLY A 142 -1.43 -1.69 -4.25
N PHE A 143 -1.00 -0.90 -5.24
CA PHE A 143 -1.46 0.49 -5.38
C PHE A 143 -2.93 0.59 -5.80
N GLY A 144 -3.46 -0.38 -6.54
CA GLY A 144 -4.88 -0.48 -6.85
C GLY A 144 -5.72 -0.68 -5.60
N CYS A 145 -5.35 -1.61 -4.72
CA CYS A 145 -5.99 -1.81 -3.42
C CYS A 145 -5.93 -0.56 -2.54
N PHE A 146 -4.79 0.13 -2.53
CA PHE A 146 -4.64 1.40 -1.80
C PHE A 146 -5.57 2.49 -2.34
N THR A 147 -5.65 2.64 -3.67
CA THR A 147 -6.56 3.57 -4.34
C THR A 147 -8.02 3.30 -3.99
N LEU A 148 -8.44 2.02 -3.96
CA LEU A 148 -9.79 1.65 -3.53
C LEU A 148 -10.08 2.06 -2.08
N THR A 149 -9.08 1.93 -1.20
CA THR A 149 -9.19 2.34 0.20
C THR A 149 -9.37 3.86 0.32
N LEU A 150 -8.63 4.65 -0.47
CA LEU A 150 -8.78 6.10 -0.52
C LEU A 150 -10.15 6.55 -1.06
N LEU A 151 -10.64 5.90 -2.13
CA LEU A 151 -11.97 6.19 -2.68
C LEU A 151 -13.08 5.91 -1.66
N LYS A 152 -12.96 4.82 -0.92
CA LYS A 152 -13.87 4.47 0.18
C LYS A 152 -13.84 5.52 1.30
N GLU A 153 -12.66 5.97 1.72
CA GLU A 153 -12.54 7.04 2.74
C GLU A 153 -13.16 8.35 2.25
N PHE A 154 -13.00 8.69 0.97
CA PHE A 154 -13.63 9.85 0.37
C PHE A 154 -15.17 9.77 0.36
N ILE A 155 -15.74 8.60 0.01
CA ILE A 155 -17.20 8.37 0.03
C ILE A 155 -17.75 8.48 1.46
N LEU A 156 -17.05 7.94 2.46
CA LEU A 156 -17.43 8.03 3.87
C LEU A 156 -17.46 9.49 4.35
N LEU A 157 -16.47 10.28 3.95
CA LEU A 157 -16.39 11.70 4.31
C LEU A 157 -17.60 12.49 3.77
N PHE A 158 -18.07 12.17 2.57
CA PHE A 158 -19.26 12.79 1.97
C PHE A 158 -20.58 12.24 2.53
N THR A 159 -20.61 10.99 3.00
CA THR A 159 -21.82 10.34 3.54
C THR A 159 -22.13 10.76 4.99
N GLY A 160 -21.19 11.42 5.67
CA GLY A 160 -21.47 12.11 6.95
C GLY A 160 -21.53 11.19 8.18
N GLU A 161 -20.79 10.09 8.20
CA GLU A 161 -20.54 9.40 9.47
C GLU A 161 -19.51 10.20 10.29
N LYS A 162 -20.00 10.78 11.39
CA LYS A 162 -19.18 11.33 12.48
C LYS A 162 -18.56 10.21 13.29
#